data_AF-A0A2S9F6S1-F1
#
_entry.id   AF-A0A2S9F6S1-F1
#
_cell.length_a   1.000
_cell.length_b   1.000
_cell.length_c   1.000
_cell.angle_alpha   90.00
_cell.angle_beta   90.00
_cell.angle_gamma   90.00
#
_symmetry.space_group_name_H-M   'P 1'
#
loop_
_entity.id
_entity.type
_entity.pdbx_description
1 polymer ?
#
loop_
_entity_poly.entity_id
_entity_poly.type
_entity_poly.pdbx_seq_one_letter_code
_entity_poly.pdbx_strand_id
1 'polypeptide(L)'
;MTTVTTQKALLVLEDGRIFTGTPFGATGETLGEAVFSTGMSGYQETLTDPSYHRQIVIATAPQIGNTGWNAEDSESRGDKIWVAGYAVRDPSPRASNWRASGTLDDELRRQGIVGIAGIDTRAAVRHLRSRGSMKAGVFSGQAADAPVDDLVLRVRGQEAMLGADLAGEVSTDVDYVVEPEGTHRFTVAALDLGIKTNTPR
;
A
#
# COMPACT_ATOMS: atom_id res chain seq x y z
N MET A 1 33.20 10.14 10.91
CA MET A 1 32.43 8.92 11.25
C MET A 1 30.96 9.28 11.11
N THR A 2 30.34 8.91 9.99
CA THR A 2 28.91 9.16 9.77
C THR A 2 28.14 8.17 10.64
N THR A 3 27.52 8.66 11.71
CA THR A 3 26.58 7.89 12.52
C THR A 3 25.43 7.47 11.62
N VAL A 4 25.45 6.21 11.17
CA VAL A 4 24.26 5.59 10.56
C VAL A 4 23.31 5.33 11.70
N THR A 5 22.48 6.32 12.03
CA THR A 5 21.29 6.10 12.86
C THR A 5 20.48 5.02 12.16
N THR A 6 20.48 3.81 12.72
CA THR A 6 19.70 2.69 12.19
C THR A 6 18.24 3.06 12.39
N GLN A 7 17.64 3.69 11.37
CA GLN A 7 16.23 4.03 11.44
C GLN A 7 15.45 2.72 11.45
N LYS A 8 14.67 2.49 12.51
CA LYS A 8 13.78 1.35 12.64
C LYS A 8 12.41 1.71 12.05
N ALA A 9 11.65 0.69 11.71
CA ALA A 9 10.22 0.80 11.42
C ALA A 9 9.44 -0.25 12.23
N LEU A 10 8.21 0.10 12.59
CA LEU A 10 7.29 -0.73 13.36
C LEU A 10 5.97 -0.82 12.61
N LEU A 11 5.49 -2.05 12.37
CA LEU A 11 4.09 -2.32 12.05
C LEU A 11 3.39 -2.68 13.36
N VAL A 12 2.43 -1.85 13.77
CA VAL A 12 1.69 -2.00 15.03
C VAL A 12 0.25 -2.35 14.70
N LEU A 13 -0.28 -3.42 15.30
CA LEU A 13 -1.67 -3.85 15.16
C LEU A 13 -2.49 -3.41 16.39
N GLU A 14 -3.80 -3.23 16.23
CA GLU A 14 -4.68 -2.75 17.31
C GLU A 14 -4.73 -3.66 18.54
N ASP A 15 -4.43 -4.95 18.37
CA ASP A 15 -4.38 -5.92 19.47
C ASP A 15 -3.04 -5.89 20.23
N GLY A 16 -2.14 -4.96 19.87
CA GLY A 16 -0.85 -4.76 20.49
C GLY A 16 0.28 -5.59 19.89
N ARG A 17 0.02 -6.38 18.85
CA ARG A 17 1.08 -7.12 18.17
C ARG A 17 1.94 -6.17 17.32
N ILE A 18 3.27 -6.31 17.43
CA ILE A 18 4.23 -5.44 16.77
C ILE A 18 5.22 -6.26 15.96
N PHE A 19 5.50 -5.78 14.74
CA PHE A 19 6.56 -6.30 13.88
C PHE A 19 7.61 -5.22 13.66
N THR A 20 8.85 -5.53 14.03
CA THR A 20 9.99 -4.62 13.86
C THR A 20 10.74 -4.93 12.58
N GLY A 21 11.05 -3.88 11.83
CA GLY A 21 11.75 -3.96 10.56
C GLY A 21 12.53 -2.68 10.26
N THR A 22 12.78 -2.45 8.98
CA THR A 22 13.48 -1.26 8.47
C THR A 22 12.52 -0.40 7.65
N PRO A 23 12.71 0.93 7.60
CA PRO A 23 11.94 1.81 6.73
C PRO A 23 12.02 1.36 5.27
N PHE A 24 10.89 1.47 4.57
CA PHE A 24 10.77 1.23 3.14
C PHE A 24 9.83 2.28 2.55
N GLY A 25 10.22 2.98 1.50
CA GLY A 25 9.50 4.17 1.03
C GLY A 25 9.75 5.39 1.92
N ALA A 26 8.70 6.20 2.13
CA ALA A 26 8.77 7.42 2.93
C ALA A 26 8.94 7.14 4.43
N THR A 27 9.58 8.07 5.14
CA THR A 27 9.71 8.02 6.61
C THR A 27 8.61 8.84 7.27
N GLY A 28 8.05 8.35 8.37
CA GLY A 28 6.95 9.02 9.08
C GLY A 28 6.00 8.05 9.73
N GLU A 29 4.72 8.42 9.78
CA GLU A 29 3.65 7.56 10.27
C GLU A 29 2.53 7.46 9.23
N THR A 30 1.91 6.29 9.15
CA THR A 30 0.66 6.09 8.43
C THR A 30 -0.24 5.15 9.23
N LEU A 31 -1.53 5.33 9.05
CA LEU A 31 -2.59 4.62 9.75
C LEU A 31 -3.55 4.06 8.70
N GLY A 32 -4.01 2.83 8.90
CA GLY A 32 -5.00 2.20 8.05
C GLY A 32 -5.42 0.82 8.55
N GLU A 33 -6.23 0.11 7.78
CA GLU A 33 -6.58 -1.27 8.07
C GLU A 33 -5.54 -2.25 7.49
N ALA A 34 -5.00 -3.14 8.30
CA ALA A 34 -4.08 -4.17 7.84
C ALA A 34 -4.80 -5.26 7.07
N VAL A 35 -4.41 -5.41 5.81
CA VAL A 35 -4.86 -6.48 4.90
C VAL A 35 -3.65 -7.20 4.33
N PHE A 36 -3.86 -8.33 3.66
CA PHE A 36 -2.77 -9.03 2.97
C PHE A 36 -3.12 -9.37 1.52
N SER A 37 -2.09 -9.38 0.66
CA SER A 37 -2.21 -9.81 -0.72
C SER A 37 -1.39 -11.07 -0.98
N THR A 38 -2.05 -12.06 -1.58
CA THR A 38 -1.43 -13.33 -2.04
C THR A 38 -0.82 -13.24 -3.43
N GLY A 39 -0.89 -12.07 -4.08
CA GLY A 39 -0.25 -11.82 -5.36
C GLY A 39 1.26 -12.05 -5.25
N MET A 40 1.80 -12.91 -6.11
CA MET A 40 3.26 -13.13 -6.22
C MET A 40 3.93 -12.18 -7.21
N SER A 41 3.11 -11.54 -8.04
CA SER A 41 3.46 -10.52 -9.03
C SER A 41 2.40 -9.43 -8.99
N GLY A 42 2.60 -8.38 -9.76
CA GLY A 42 1.60 -7.32 -9.90
C GLY A 42 1.45 -6.44 -8.65
N TYR A 43 2.56 -6.19 -7.95
CA TYR A 43 2.52 -5.34 -6.76
C TYR A 43 2.19 -3.88 -7.12
N GLN A 44 2.54 -3.42 -8.32
CA GLN A 44 2.22 -2.07 -8.77
C GLN A 44 0.71 -1.89 -8.97
N GLU A 45 0.08 -2.88 -9.60
CA GLU A 45 -1.36 -2.97 -9.81
C GLU A 45 -2.10 -3.03 -8.47
N THR A 46 -1.55 -3.76 -7.49
CA THR A 46 -2.09 -3.78 -6.12
C THR A 46 -1.98 -2.42 -5.44
N LEU A 47 -0.83 -1.75 -5.58
CA LEU A 47 -0.59 -0.44 -4.93
C LEU A 47 -1.44 0.68 -5.53
N THR A 48 -1.76 0.58 -6.82
CA THR A 48 -2.53 1.59 -7.58
C THR A 48 -4.01 1.26 -7.70
N ASP A 49 -4.49 0.21 -7.04
CA ASP A 49 -5.91 -0.14 -7.01
C ASP A 49 -6.66 0.71 -5.95
N PRO A 50 -7.67 1.52 -6.35
CA PRO A 50 -8.47 2.34 -5.44
C PRO A 50 -9.13 1.57 -4.30
N SER A 51 -9.37 0.27 -4.48
CA SER A 51 -9.98 -0.60 -3.46
C SER A 51 -9.13 -0.73 -2.19
N TYR A 52 -7.83 -0.43 -2.27
CA TYR A 52 -6.93 -0.44 -1.11
C TYR A 52 -6.80 0.92 -0.43
N HIS A 53 -7.63 1.90 -0.78
CA HIS A 53 -7.66 3.19 -0.08
C HIS A 53 -7.83 3.00 1.43
N ARG A 54 -7.01 3.71 2.22
CA ARG A 54 -6.90 3.59 3.70
C ARG A 54 -6.46 2.21 4.22
N GLN A 55 -5.94 1.33 3.37
CA GLN A 55 -5.43 0.01 3.78
C GLN A 55 -3.91 -0.06 3.79
N ILE A 56 -3.36 -0.76 4.77
CA ILE A 56 -1.95 -1.12 4.83
C ILE A 56 -1.81 -2.54 4.30
N VAL A 57 -1.21 -2.68 3.11
CA VAL A 57 -1.10 -3.98 2.43
C VAL A 57 0.15 -4.71 2.89
N ILE A 58 -0.03 -5.94 3.36
CA ILE A 58 1.06 -6.87 3.69
C ILE A 58 1.26 -7.84 2.53
N ALA A 59 2.42 -7.79 1.89
CA ALA A 59 2.76 -8.71 0.82
C ALA A 59 3.13 -10.09 1.40
N THR A 60 2.46 -11.13 0.92
CA THR A 60 2.84 -12.51 1.26
C THR A 60 4.06 -12.99 0.48
N ALA A 61 4.26 -12.47 -0.74
CA ALA A 61 5.42 -12.80 -1.55
C ALA A 61 6.68 -12.25 -0.89
N PRO A 62 7.74 -13.08 -0.71
CA PRO A 62 8.88 -12.69 0.09
C PRO A 62 9.69 -11.58 -0.57
N GLN A 63 9.91 -11.68 -1.88
CA GLN A 63 10.68 -10.72 -2.65
C GLN A 63 9.75 -9.77 -3.41
N ILE A 64 9.86 -8.47 -3.15
CA ILE A 64 9.00 -7.43 -3.75
C ILE A 64 9.86 -6.32 -4.34
N GLY A 65 9.47 -5.74 -5.48
CA GLY A 65 10.23 -4.66 -6.14
C GLY A 65 11.24 -5.13 -7.20
N ASN A 66 11.30 -6.43 -7.49
CA ASN A 66 12.21 -7.02 -8.46
C ASN A 66 12.00 -6.50 -9.90
N THR A 67 10.77 -6.17 -10.27
CA THR A 67 10.45 -5.59 -11.59
C THR A 67 10.50 -4.06 -11.62
N GLY A 68 10.91 -3.41 -10.52
CA GLY A 68 10.95 -1.96 -10.40
C GLY A 68 9.57 -1.31 -10.42
N TRP A 69 9.50 -0.12 -10.97
CA TRP A 69 8.28 0.64 -11.23
C TRP A 69 8.29 1.13 -12.68
N ASN A 70 7.11 1.30 -13.27
CA ASN A 70 6.94 1.91 -14.59
C ASN A 70 5.66 2.75 -14.65
N ALA A 71 5.44 3.52 -15.72
CA ALA A 71 4.24 4.35 -15.88
C ALA A 71 3.10 3.64 -16.63
N GLU A 72 3.29 2.39 -17.06
CA GLU A 72 2.32 1.66 -17.90
C GLU A 72 1.42 0.71 -17.11
N ASP A 73 1.88 0.21 -15.96
CA ASP A 73 1.22 -0.83 -15.15
C ASP A 73 0.35 -0.24 -14.02
N SER A 74 -0.01 1.04 -14.08
CA SER A 74 -0.89 1.68 -13.08
C SER A 74 -2.36 1.35 -13.32
N GLU A 75 -3.05 0.86 -12.28
CA GLU A 75 -4.49 0.54 -12.32
C GLU A 75 -5.39 1.75 -12.03
N SER A 76 -4.81 2.89 -11.63
CA SER A 76 -5.53 4.14 -11.38
C SER A 76 -5.09 5.25 -12.31
N ARG A 77 -6.02 6.17 -12.58
CA ARG A 77 -5.72 7.47 -13.19
C ARG A 77 -4.60 8.19 -12.43
N GLY A 78 -3.66 8.75 -13.19
CA GLY A 78 -2.59 9.61 -12.68
C GLY A 78 -1.47 8.89 -11.93
N ASP A 79 -1.32 7.56 -12.09
CA ASP A 79 -0.28 6.74 -11.45
C ASP A 79 -0.27 6.83 -9.91
N LYS A 80 -1.42 7.17 -9.31
CA LYS A 80 -1.56 7.36 -7.87
C LYS A 80 -1.53 6.02 -7.13
N ILE A 81 -0.71 5.94 -6.08
CA ILE A 81 -0.75 4.86 -5.10
C ILE A 81 -1.88 5.13 -4.10
N TRP A 82 -2.77 4.16 -3.91
CA TRP A 82 -3.95 4.27 -3.05
C TRP A 82 -3.76 3.64 -1.67
N VAL A 83 -2.82 2.71 -1.52
CA VAL A 83 -2.56 2.12 -0.20
C VAL A 83 -2.12 3.18 0.79
N ALA A 84 -2.56 3.08 2.05
CA ALA A 84 -2.07 3.94 3.13
C ALA A 84 -0.62 3.62 3.50
N GLY A 85 -0.22 2.35 3.36
CA GLY A 85 1.13 1.90 3.65
C GLY A 85 1.40 0.50 3.11
N TYR A 86 2.67 0.09 3.16
CA TYR A 86 3.08 -1.18 2.57
C TYR A 86 4.10 -1.94 3.42
N ALA A 87 3.88 -3.25 3.59
CA ALA A 87 4.71 -4.09 4.43
C ALA A 87 5.23 -5.31 3.66
N VAL A 88 6.56 -5.47 3.62
CA VAL A 88 7.23 -6.50 2.81
C VAL A 88 8.27 -7.27 3.64
N ARG A 89 8.60 -8.48 3.18
CA ARG A 89 9.65 -9.29 3.80
C ARG A 89 11.04 -8.87 3.32
N ASP A 90 11.27 -8.91 2.02
CA ASP A 90 12.57 -8.67 1.40
C ASP A 90 12.40 -7.75 0.17
N PRO A 91 12.58 -6.43 0.32
CA PRO A 91 12.54 -5.52 -0.81
C PRO A 91 13.76 -5.76 -1.70
N SER A 92 13.55 -5.85 -3.01
CA SER A 92 14.63 -6.03 -3.97
C SER A 92 15.53 -4.79 -3.95
N PRO A 93 16.84 -4.93 -3.71
CA PRO A 93 17.76 -3.79 -3.69
C PRO A 93 17.98 -3.18 -5.07
N ARG A 94 17.61 -3.89 -6.14
CA ARG A 94 17.69 -3.43 -7.53
C ARG A 94 16.47 -3.90 -8.30
N ALA A 95 15.99 -3.03 -9.20
CA ALA A 95 15.05 -3.42 -10.23
C ALA A 95 15.80 -4.07 -11.40
N SER A 96 15.26 -5.15 -11.95
CA SER A 96 15.82 -5.84 -13.11
C SER A 96 14.71 -6.26 -14.07
N ASN A 97 14.15 -5.28 -14.77
CA ASN A 97 13.15 -5.47 -15.82
C ASN A 97 13.36 -4.42 -16.91
N TRP A 98 13.20 -4.80 -18.17
CA TRP A 98 13.39 -3.89 -19.31
C TRP A 98 12.36 -2.74 -19.35
N ARG A 99 11.20 -2.91 -18.71
CA ARG A 99 10.15 -1.89 -18.55
C ARG A 99 10.40 -0.95 -17.37
N ALA A 100 11.33 -1.26 -16.48
CA ALA A 100 11.53 -0.50 -15.25
C ALA A 100 12.13 0.88 -15.55
N SER A 101 11.46 1.94 -15.10
CA SER A 101 11.97 3.31 -15.12
C SER A 101 12.54 3.77 -13.77
N GLY A 102 12.29 3.02 -12.70
CA GLY A 102 12.76 3.31 -11.35
C GLY A 102 12.60 2.12 -10.39
N THR A 103 12.91 2.34 -9.12
CA THR A 103 12.66 1.34 -8.06
C THR A 103 11.33 1.59 -7.36
N LEU A 104 10.76 0.53 -6.77
CA LEU A 104 9.56 0.65 -5.95
C LEU A 104 9.79 1.56 -4.74
N ASP A 105 10.98 1.51 -4.14
CA ASP A 105 11.34 2.31 -2.97
C ASP A 105 11.34 3.82 -3.28
N ASP A 106 11.88 4.20 -4.44
CA ASP A 106 11.86 5.58 -4.92
C ASP A 106 10.44 6.08 -5.15
N GLU A 107 9.58 5.23 -5.71
CA GLU A 107 8.20 5.59 -5.99
C GLU A 107 7.37 5.78 -4.71
N LEU A 108 7.53 4.87 -3.74
CA LEU A 108 6.88 5.01 -2.44
C LEU A 108 7.33 6.31 -1.75
N ARG A 109 8.61 6.69 -1.84
CA ARG A 109 9.09 7.99 -1.35
C ARG A 109 8.48 9.15 -2.10
N ARG A 110 8.44 9.09 -3.43
CA ARG A 110 7.93 10.15 -4.31
C ARG A 110 6.48 10.49 -3.97
N GLN A 111 5.66 9.49 -3.67
CA GLN A 111 4.24 9.67 -3.32
C GLN A 111 3.96 9.74 -1.81
N GLY A 112 4.99 9.74 -0.96
CA GLY A 112 4.84 9.88 0.49
C GLY A 112 4.26 8.64 1.19
N ILE A 113 4.37 7.46 0.59
CA ILE A 113 3.85 6.21 1.14
C ILE A 113 4.83 5.63 2.16
N VAL A 114 4.38 5.51 3.40
CA VAL A 114 5.18 4.97 4.51
C VAL A 114 5.08 3.44 4.50
N GLY A 115 6.23 2.78 4.48
CA GLY A 115 6.32 1.33 4.45
C GLY A 115 7.38 0.74 5.38
N ILE A 116 7.36 -0.57 5.48
CA ILE A 116 8.23 -1.38 6.34
C ILE A 116 8.72 -2.63 5.62
N ALA A 117 10.00 -2.92 5.76
CA ALA A 117 10.67 -4.10 5.22
C ALA A 117 11.28 -4.97 6.33
N GLY A 118 11.63 -6.21 6.02
CA GLY A 118 12.35 -7.10 6.93
C GLY A 118 11.49 -7.80 7.98
N ILE A 119 10.17 -7.61 7.96
CA ILE A 119 9.26 -8.23 8.94
C ILE A 119 8.95 -9.69 8.59
N ASP A 120 8.49 -10.47 9.55
CA ASP A 120 7.89 -11.77 9.28
C ASP A 120 6.46 -11.59 8.75
N THR A 121 6.34 -11.34 7.45
CA THR A 121 5.03 -11.19 6.78
C THR A 121 4.18 -12.44 6.91
N ARG A 122 4.77 -13.64 7.02
CA ARG A 122 4.03 -14.89 7.23
C ARG A 122 3.38 -14.92 8.61
N ALA A 123 4.09 -14.47 9.67
CA ALA A 123 3.51 -14.36 11.00
C ALA A 123 2.37 -13.31 11.03
N ALA A 124 2.55 -12.16 10.37
CA ALA A 124 1.52 -11.14 10.24
C ALA A 124 0.27 -11.66 9.51
N VAL A 125 0.45 -12.31 8.35
CA VAL A 125 -0.65 -12.88 7.55
C VAL A 125 -1.38 -13.98 8.31
N ARG A 126 -0.68 -14.87 9.01
CA ARG A 126 -1.32 -15.91 9.84
C ARG A 126 -2.17 -15.31 10.96
N HIS A 127 -1.70 -14.20 11.53
CA HIS A 127 -2.43 -13.47 12.55
C HIS A 127 -3.73 -12.85 12.00
N LEU A 128 -3.62 -12.08 10.90
CA LEU A 128 -4.78 -11.50 10.21
C LEU A 128 -5.78 -12.57 9.76
N ARG A 129 -5.31 -13.68 9.19
CA ARG A 129 -6.18 -14.79 8.78
C ARG A 129 -6.98 -15.40 9.94
N SER A 130 -6.44 -15.35 11.15
CA SER A 130 -7.09 -15.95 12.34
C SER A 130 -8.01 -14.96 13.07
N ARG A 131 -7.83 -13.66 12.87
CA ARG A 131 -8.49 -12.60 13.65
C ARG A 131 -9.35 -11.65 12.80
N GLY A 132 -9.23 -11.71 11.48
CA GLY A 132 -9.78 -10.72 10.56
C GLY A 132 -8.80 -9.59 10.25
N SER A 133 -9.19 -8.74 9.32
CA SER A 133 -8.56 -7.43 9.14
C SER A 133 -8.76 -6.57 10.40
N MET A 134 -7.81 -5.67 10.67
CA MET A 134 -7.79 -4.89 11.90
C MET A 134 -7.04 -3.59 11.70
N LYS A 135 -7.29 -2.60 12.56
CA LYS A 135 -6.57 -1.34 12.50
C LYS A 135 -5.08 -1.58 12.74
N ALA A 136 -4.27 -0.86 11.98
CA ALA A 136 -2.83 -0.93 12.04
C ALA A 136 -2.18 0.42 11.76
N GLY A 137 -0.91 0.54 12.08
CA GLY A 137 -0.08 1.69 11.75
C GLY A 137 1.33 1.27 11.40
N VAL A 138 1.95 1.96 10.44
CA VAL A 138 3.38 1.86 10.18
C VAL A 138 4.04 3.13 10.67
N PHE A 139 5.02 2.98 11.54
CA PHE A 139 5.80 4.07 12.13
C PHE A 139 7.27 3.86 11.78
N SER A 140 7.93 4.84 11.17
CA SER A 140 9.31 4.73 10.72
C SER A 140 10.13 5.96 11.09
N GLY A 141 11.44 5.78 11.29
CA GLY A 141 12.32 6.84 11.74
C GLY A 141 11.91 7.34 13.14
N GLN A 142 11.85 8.66 13.32
CA GLN A 142 11.51 9.26 14.63
C GLN A 142 10.11 8.89 15.12
N ALA A 143 9.16 8.62 14.23
CA ALA A 143 7.81 8.18 14.62
C ALA A 143 7.85 6.82 15.35
N ALA A 144 8.82 5.96 15.03
CA ALA A 144 8.99 4.66 15.66
C ALA A 144 9.61 4.75 17.07
N ASP A 145 10.09 5.92 17.51
CA ASP A 145 10.69 6.12 18.84
C ASP A 145 9.68 6.41 19.93
N ALA A 146 8.40 6.61 19.58
CA ALA A 146 7.35 6.77 20.57
C ALA A 146 7.16 5.49 21.43
N PRO A 147 6.68 5.62 22.68
CA PRO A 147 6.30 4.48 23.49
C PRO A 147 5.31 3.58 22.78
N VAL A 148 5.48 2.26 22.94
CA VAL A 148 4.60 1.24 22.31
C VAL A 148 3.13 1.49 22.63
N ASP A 149 2.81 1.83 23.88
CA ASP A 149 1.43 2.09 24.29
C ASP A 149 0.82 3.28 23.55
N ASP A 150 1.60 4.34 23.30
CA ASP A 150 1.16 5.50 22.53
C ASP A 150 0.89 5.12 21.07
N LEU A 151 1.74 4.28 20.47
CA LEU A 151 1.55 3.79 19.10
C LEU A 151 0.26 2.96 19.00
N VAL A 152 0.03 2.06 19.95
CA VAL A 152 -1.20 1.24 19.99
C VAL A 152 -2.44 2.11 20.20
N LEU A 153 -2.36 3.15 21.05
CA LEU A 153 -3.45 4.11 21.24
C LEU A 153 -3.78 4.86 19.96
N ARG A 154 -2.78 5.34 19.21
CA ARG A 154 -2.98 5.97 17.89
C ARG A 154 -3.66 5.00 16.92
N VAL A 155 -3.20 3.75 16.87
CA VAL A 155 -3.79 2.73 16.00
C VAL A 155 -5.25 2.47 16.35
N ARG A 156 -5.58 2.35 17.64
CA ARG A 156 -6.97 2.13 18.09
C ARG A 156 -7.89 3.33 17.85
N GLY A 157 -7.33 4.54 17.93
CA GLY A 157 -8.03 5.81 17.75
C GLY A 157 -8.46 6.12 16.31
N GLN A 158 -8.04 5.32 15.33
CA GLN A 158 -8.48 5.48 13.94
C GLN A 158 -10.00 5.33 13.80
N GLU A 159 -10.59 6.03 12.85
CA GLU A 159 -11.94 5.73 12.40
C GLU A 159 -11.99 4.33 11.78
N ALA A 160 -13.07 3.60 12.03
CA ALA A 160 -13.26 2.28 11.43
C ALA A 160 -13.58 2.43 9.93
N MET A 161 -13.05 1.52 9.10
CA MET A 161 -13.45 1.45 7.69
C MET A 161 -14.88 0.91 7.54
N LEU A 162 -15.33 0.05 8.47
CA LEU A 162 -16.70 -0.46 8.46
C LEU A 162 -17.70 0.69 8.65
N GLY A 163 -18.50 0.94 7.62
CA GLY A 163 -19.50 2.02 7.60
C GLY A 163 -18.99 3.36 7.09
N ALA A 164 -17.73 3.46 6.65
CA ALA A 164 -17.19 4.65 6.00
C ALA A 164 -17.60 4.71 4.52
N ASP A 165 -17.90 5.91 4.00
CA ASP A 165 -18.10 6.15 2.57
C ASP A 165 -16.76 6.35 1.87
N LEU A 166 -16.11 5.25 1.51
CA LEU A 166 -14.84 5.27 0.79
C LEU A 166 -15.04 5.51 -0.71
N ALA A 167 -16.22 5.19 -1.24
CA ALA A 167 -16.51 5.36 -2.66
C ALA A 167 -16.49 6.85 -3.04
N GLY A 168 -17.04 7.71 -2.18
CA GLY A 168 -16.96 9.16 -2.35
C GLY A 168 -15.52 9.71 -2.32
N GLU A 169 -14.58 9.06 -1.63
CA GLU A 169 -13.18 9.48 -1.54
C GLU A 169 -12.33 9.06 -2.76
N VAL A 170 -12.80 8.09 -3.55
CA VAL A 170 -12.07 7.53 -4.70
C VAL A 170 -12.74 7.77 -6.06
N SER A 171 -13.99 8.22 -6.08
CA SER A 171 -14.75 8.49 -7.30
C SER A 171 -14.21 9.69 -8.08
N THR A 172 -14.60 9.80 -9.35
CA THR A 172 -14.30 10.95 -10.21
C THR A 172 -15.19 12.14 -9.87
N ASP A 173 -14.63 13.35 -9.85
CA ASP A 173 -15.40 14.60 -9.65
C ASP A 173 -16.20 14.99 -10.90
N VAL A 174 -15.78 14.52 -12.08
CA VAL A 174 -16.36 14.87 -13.38
C VAL A 174 -16.62 13.62 -14.22
N ASP A 175 -17.64 13.69 -15.07
CA ASP A 175 -17.91 12.66 -16.06
C ASP A 175 -16.80 12.60 -17.12
N TYR A 176 -16.60 11.41 -17.65
CA TYR A 176 -15.60 11.17 -18.69
C TYR A 176 -16.04 10.03 -19.60
N VAL A 177 -15.48 10.03 -20.81
CA VAL A 177 -15.70 8.99 -21.81
C VAL A 177 -14.41 8.21 -22.01
N VAL A 178 -14.52 6.88 -22.03
CA VAL A 178 -13.45 5.98 -22.49
C VAL A 178 -13.85 5.51 -23.88
N GLU A 179 -13.06 5.89 -24.88
CA GLU A 179 -13.29 5.48 -26.26
C GLU A 179 -12.96 3.99 -26.45
N PRO A 180 -13.76 3.24 -27.23
CA PRO A 180 -13.53 1.83 -27.43
C PRO A 180 -12.25 1.56 -28.23
N GLU A 181 -11.55 0.47 -27.90
CA GLU A 181 -10.52 -0.08 -28.79
C GLU A 181 -11.19 -0.75 -30.01
N GLY A 182 -11.16 -0.07 -31.15
CA GLY A 182 -11.69 -0.57 -32.43
C GLY A 182 -13.08 -0.06 -32.77
N THR A 183 -13.91 -0.89 -33.39
CA THR A 183 -15.23 -0.45 -33.88
C THR A 183 -16.22 -0.33 -32.72
N HIS A 184 -16.82 0.86 -32.57
CA HIS A 184 -17.90 1.09 -31.60
C HIS A 184 -19.10 0.17 -31.88
N ARG A 185 -19.57 -0.52 -30.84
CA ARG A 185 -20.73 -1.44 -30.92
C ARG A 185 -21.84 -1.08 -29.94
N PHE A 186 -21.48 -0.66 -28.74
CA PHE A 186 -22.41 -0.38 -27.66
C PHE A 186 -21.91 0.81 -26.85
N THR A 187 -22.84 1.48 -26.16
CA THR A 187 -22.53 2.51 -25.17
C THR A 187 -22.88 1.96 -23.80
N VAL A 188 -21.92 1.99 -22.88
CA VAL A 188 -22.07 1.51 -21.50
C VAL A 188 -21.88 2.69 -20.56
N ALA A 189 -22.83 2.89 -19.65
CA ALA A 189 -22.66 3.82 -18.55
C ALA A 189 -22.09 3.05 -17.35
N ALA A 190 -20.88 3.42 -16.91
CA ALA A 190 -20.26 2.87 -15.71
C ALA A 190 -20.34 3.90 -14.58
N LEU A 191 -20.77 3.46 -13.39
CA LEU A 191 -20.70 4.28 -12.18
C LEU A 191 -19.32 4.10 -11.54
N ASP A 192 -18.56 5.17 -11.42
CA ASP A 192 -17.23 5.13 -10.82
C ASP A 192 -17.33 5.12 -9.29
N LEU A 193 -17.13 3.94 -8.70
CA LEU A 193 -17.02 3.74 -7.25
C LEU A 193 -15.58 3.39 -6.85
N GLY A 194 -14.60 3.88 -7.63
CA GLY A 194 -13.21 3.42 -7.58
C GLY A 194 -12.91 2.39 -8.66
N ILE A 195 -13.41 2.61 -9.88
CA ILE A 195 -13.22 1.67 -10.99
C ILE A 195 -11.75 1.63 -11.41
N LYS A 196 -11.23 0.42 -11.65
CA LYS A 196 -9.87 0.23 -12.18
C LYS A 196 -9.80 0.65 -13.64
N THR A 197 -8.70 1.28 -14.02
CA THR A 197 -8.46 1.81 -15.38
C THR A 197 -8.47 0.69 -16.43
N ASN A 198 -8.14 -0.54 -16.06
CA ASN A 198 -8.19 -1.69 -16.96
C ASN A 198 -9.61 -2.26 -17.17
N THR A 199 -10.61 -1.86 -16.37
CA THR A 199 -11.99 -2.35 -16.51
C THR A 199 -12.73 -1.78 -17.74
N PRO A 200 -12.63 -0.46 -18.05
CA PRO A 200 -13.25 0.10 -19.25
C PRO A 200 -12.39 0.02 -20.51
N ARG A 201 -11.20 -0.61 -20.46
CA ARG A 201 -10.35 -0.83 -21.65
C ARG A 201 -10.91 -1.91 -22.56
#